data_AF-A0A398DY44-F1
#
_entry.id   AF-A0A398DY44-F1
#
_cell.length_a   1.000
_cell.length_b   1.000
_cell.length_c   1.000
_cell.angle_alpha   90.00
_cell.angle_beta   90.00
_cell.angle_gamma   90.00
#
_symmetry.space_group_name_H-M   'P 1'
#
loop_
_entity.id
_entity.type
_entity.pdbx_description
1 polymer ?
#
loop_
_entity_poly.entity_id
_entity_poly.type
_entity_poly.pdbx_seq_one_letter_code
_entity_poly.pdbx_strand_id
1 'polypeptide(L)'
;MQIEIAWRDERVNVFALSGVSMGIRLEPQLFVCKKRPIGHRGPFVLDPRKGRPRFQLSQLGATAQETANRTEYVLSYVAEVNSYLHIPVNYDVFAGLCAEGWFSLWNPSAPLAYFEDLHDGYLALMRVSRLDAEVPEQLLEHGRSGANFIYYLDPPVTVQKMHPILHPDVYERRKCDLMTFLSDHNWLLGEEGPTASREVETESLFDASESSERPARRR
;
A
#
# COMPACT_ATOMS: atom_id res chain seq x y z
N MET A 1 -20.68 -7.10 6.81
CA MET A 1 -19.30 -7.60 6.65
C MET A 1 -18.50 -7.20 7.87
N GLN A 2 -17.59 -8.05 8.34
CA GLN A 2 -16.72 -7.75 9.48
C GLN A 2 -15.34 -7.35 8.96
N ILE A 3 -14.78 -6.28 9.52
CA ILE A 3 -13.41 -5.84 9.29
C ILE A 3 -12.63 -6.12 10.57
N GLU A 4 -11.56 -6.88 10.45
CA GLU A 4 -10.78 -7.37 11.60
C GLU A 4 -9.36 -6.82 11.60
N ILE A 5 -8.88 -6.33 10.46
CA ILE A 5 -7.47 -6.01 10.25
C ILE A 5 -7.35 -4.59 9.67
N ALA A 6 -6.32 -3.87 10.10
CA ALA A 6 -5.85 -2.66 9.46
C ALA A 6 -4.57 -2.94 8.68
N TRP A 7 -4.43 -2.24 7.56
CA TRP A 7 -3.19 -2.14 6.80
C TRP A 7 -2.67 -0.72 6.94
N ARG A 8 -1.55 -0.60 7.63
CA ARG A 8 -0.78 0.62 7.77
C ARG A 8 0.28 0.73 6.67
N ASP A 9 0.27 1.85 5.95
CA ASP A 9 1.21 2.12 4.86
C ASP A 9 1.68 3.58 4.88
N GLU A 10 2.60 3.96 4.00
CA GLU A 10 3.01 5.35 3.83
C GLU A 10 1.79 6.21 3.47
N ARG A 11 1.66 7.38 4.10
CA ARG A 11 0.50 8.26 3.94
C ARG A 11 0.17 8.53 2.48
N VAL A 12 1.18 8.79 1.64
CA VAL A 12 1.00 9.03 0.21
C VAL A 12 0.43 7.81 -0.53
N ASN A 13 0.82 6.59 -0.18
CA ASN A 13 0.23 5.36 -0.74
C ASN A 13 -1.24 5.24 -0.34
N VAL A 14 -1.55 5.43 0.94
CA VAL A 14 -2.92 5.34 1.44
C VAL A 14 -3.83 6.34 0.73
N PHE A 15 -3.38 7.58 0.56
CA PHE A 15 -4.14 8.61 -0.15
C PHE A 15 -4.31 8.30 -1.64
N ALA A 16 -3.25 7.80 -2.29
CA ALA A 16 -3.29 7.40 -3.69
C ALA A 16 -4.29 6.26 -3.92
N LEU A 17 -4.31 5.26 -3.04
CA LEU A 17 -5.28 4.16 -3.08
C LEU A 17 -6.70 4.66 -2.81
N SER A 18 -6.89 5.50 -1.80
CA SER A 18 -8.22 5.96 -1.38
C SER A 18 -8.85 7.01 -2.31
N GLY A 19 -8.09 7.53 -3.28
CA GLY A 19 -8.54 8.61 -4.16
C GLY A 19 -8.81 9.93 -3.41
N VAL A 20 -8.32 10.05 -2.17
CA VAL A 20 -8.44 11.29 -1.40
C VAL A 20 -7.58 12.33 -2.09
N SER A 21 -8.19 13.46 -2.45
CA SER A 21 -7.51 14.53 -3.16
C SER A 21 -6.25 14.99 -2.40
N MET A 22 -5.12 14.92 -3.09
CA MET A 22 -3.83 15.47 -2.64
C MET A 22 -3.55 16.82 -3.29
N GLY A 23 -4.60 17.56 -3.69
CA GLY A 23 -4.47 18.85 -4.40
C GLY A 23 -4.03 18.71 -5.85
N ILE A 24 -3.88 17.48 -6.33
CA ILE A 24 -3.54 17.10 -7.69
C ILE A 24 -4.59 16.12 -8.20
N ARG A 25 -4.98 16.26 -9.48
CA ARG A 25 -5.89 15.31 -10.11
C ARG A 25 -5.08 14.09 -10.53
N LEU A 26 -5.17 13.03 -9.74
CA LEU A 26 -4.66 11.72 -10.06
C LEU A 26 -5.81 10.72 -9.97
N GLU A 27 -5.79 9.76 -10.88
CA GLU A 27 -6.62 8.58 -10.69
C GLU A 27 -6.11 7.78 -9.49
N PRO A 28 -7.01 7.09 -8.76
CA PRO A 28 -6.61 6.22 -7.67
C PRO A 28 -5.58 5.17 -8.13
N GLN A 29 -4.56 4.94 -7.32
CA GLN A 29 -3.58 3.87 -7.55
C GLN A 29 -4.28 2.50 -7.39
N LEU A 30 -3.90 1.53 -8.21
CA LEU A 30 -4.54 0.21 -8.22
C LEU A 30 -3.81 -0.84 -7.41
N PHE A 31 -2.53 -0.66 -7.13
CA PHE A 31 -1.72 -1.67 -6.47
C PHE A 31 -0.74 -1.09 -5.47
N VAL A 32 -0.14 -1.98 -4.69
CA VAL A 32 1.02 -1.72 -3.84
C VAL A 32 2.03 -2.84 -4.02
N CYS A 33 3.31 -2.52 -3.85
CA CYS A 33 4.37 -3.52 -3.93
C CYS A 33 4.35 -4.42 -2.70
N LYS A 34 4.53 -5.73 -2.90
CA LYS A 34 4.63 -6.73 -1.84
C LYS A 34 5.68 -7.77 -2.12
N LYS A 35 6.55 -8.01 -1.14
CA LYS A 35 7.56 -9.08 -1.20
C LYS A 35 6.90 -10.47 -1.32
N ARG A 36 5.71 -10.67 -0.73
CA ARG A 36 4.94 -11.92 -0.75
C ARG A 36 3.43 -11.65 -0.70
N PRO A 37 2.57 -12.56 -1.19
CA PRO A 37 1.12 -12.49 -0.97
C PRO A 37 0.76 -12.49 0.52
N ILE A 38 -0.30 -11.76 0.89
CA ILE A 38 -0.78 -11.64 2.27
C ILE A 38 -1.86 -12.70 2.50
N GLY A 39 -1.72 -13.54 3.53
CA GLY A 39 -2.65 -14.63 3.85
C GLY A 39 -4.05 -14.24 4.34
N HIS A 40 -4.47 -12.97 4.21
CA HIS A 40 -5.78 -12.46 4.62
C HIS A 40 -6.67 -12.19 3.41
N ARG A 41 -7.90 -12.70 3.46
CA ARG A 41 -8.90 -12.55 2.39
C ARG A 41 -9.92 -11.44 2.63
N GLY A 42 -9.96 -10.91 3.84
CA GLY A 42 -10.93 -9.88 4.20
C GLY A 42 -10.48 -8.48 3.81
N PRO A 43 -11.36 -7.48 4.04
CA PRO A 43 -11.01 -6.08 3.93
C PRO A 43 -9.96 -5.70 4.98
N PHE A 44 -9.13 -4.72 4.63
CA PHE A 44 -8.22 -4.02 5.51
C PHE A 44 -8.69 -2.58 5.67
N VAL A 45 -8.77 -2.06 6.90
CA VAL A 45 -8.86 -0.61 7.09
C VAL A 45 -7.55 0.03 6.65
N LEU A 46 -7.59 1.04 5.80
CA LEU A 46 -6.40 1.76 5.36
C LEU A 46 -5.96 2.77 6.44
N ASP A 47 -4.82 2.51 7.08
CA ASP A 47 -4.24 3.36 8.12
C ASP A 47 -3.01 4.12 7.60
N PRO A 48 -3.07 5.45 7.40
CA PRO A 48 -1.91 6.20 6.96
C PRO A 48 -0.89 6.37 8.08
N ARG A 49 0.32 5.84 7.89
CA ARG A 49 1.45 6.08 8.79
C ARG A 49 1.80 7.57 8.81
N LYS A 50 1.85 8.14 10.02
CA LYS A 50 2.38 9.48 10.25
C LYS A 50 3.91 9.48 10.14
N GLY A 51 4.47 10.55 9.56
CA GLY A 51 5.91 10.75 9.46
C GLY A 51 6.41 10.89 8.02
N ARG A 52 7.73 10.92 7.86
CA ARG A 52 8.36 11.06 6.55
C ARG A 52 8.25 9.76 5.75
N PRO A 53 8.17 9.84 4.41
CA PRO A 53 8.35 8.67 3.54
C PRO A 53 9.67 7.97 3.83
N ARG A 54 9.66 6.64 3.81
CA ARG A 54 10.91 5.84 3.90
C ARG A 54 11.63 5.79 2.57
N PHE A 55 10.87 5.79 1.48
CA PHE A 55 11.40 5.64 0.14
C PHE A 55 11.33 6.94 -0.65
N GLN A 56 12.13 7.02 -1.71
CA GLN A 56 12.27 8.22 -2.50
C GLN A 56 11.02 8.50 -3.34
N LEU A 57 10.43 9.67 -3.14
CA LEU A 57 9.30 10.14 -3.95
C LEU A 57 9.77 10.72 -5.28
N SER A 58 8.89 10.68 -6.28
CA SER A 58 9.03 11.54 -7.46
C SER A 58 8.76 13.00 -7.09
N GLN A 59 9.00 13.94 -8.01
CA GLN A 59 8.63 15.34 -7.79
C GLN A 59 7.11 15.49 -7.54
N LEU A 60 6.30 14.77 -8.33
CA LEU A 60 4.86 14.72 -8.15
C LEU A 60 4.49 14.11 -6.78
N GLY A 61 5.16 13.03 -6.39
CA GLY A 61 4.99 12.40 -5.08
C GLY A 61 5.31 13.32 -3.92
N ALA A 62 6.39 14.12 -4.02
CA ALA A 62 6.77 15.09 -3.01
C ALA A 62 5.68 16.16 -2.81
N THR A 63 5.14 16.71 -3.91
CA THR A 63 4.00 17.64 -3.87
C THR A 63 2.76 16.98 -3.26
N ALA A 64 2.46 15.74 -3.66
CA ALA A 64 1.34 14.98 -3.13
C ALA A 64 1.46 14.76 -1.61
N GLN A 65 2.65 14.41 -1.14
CA GLN A 65 2.97 14.18 0.26
C GLN A 65 2.84 15.46 1.10
N GLU A 66 3.26 16.61 0.59
CA GLU A 66 3.09 17.90 1.27
C GLU A 66 1.61 18.24 1.49
N THR A 67 0.77 18.04 0.46
CA THR A 67 -0.67 18.25 0.61
C THR A 67 -1.27 17.22 1.55
N ALA A 68 -0.95 15.94 1.38
CA ALA A 68 -1.45 14.87 2.24
C ALA A 68 -1.14 15.12 3.72
N ASN A 69 0.04 15.67 4.04
CA ASN A 69 0.41 16.05 5.41
C ASN A 69 -0.45 17.16 6.03
N ARG A 70 -1.07 18.00 5.19
CA ARG A 70 -1.97 19.09 5.63
C ARG A 70 -3.44 18.70 5.57
N THR A 71 -3.77 17.69 4.78
CA THR A 71 -5.13 17.14 4.67
C THR A 71 -5.40 16.19 5.81
N GLU A 72 -6.49 16.39 6.54
CA GLU A 72 -6.97 15.42 7.53
C GLU A 72 -7.39 14.12 6.83
N TYR A 73 -6.97 12.97 7.37
CA TYR A 73 -7.40 11.68 6.84
C TYR A 73 -8.45 11.07 7.74
N VAL A 74 -9.65 10.92 7.19
CA VAL A 74 -10.77 10.27 7.86
C VAL A 74 -10.66 8.76 7.66
N LEU A 75 -10.63 8.00 8.75
CA LEU A 75 -10.50 6.54 8.76
C LEU A 75 -11.77 5.84 8.27
N SER A 76 -12.08 6.01 6.99
CA SER A 76 -13.33 5.57 6.34
C SER A 76 -13.07 4.84 5.03
N TYR A 77 -11.86 4.34 4.80
CA TYR A 77 -11.51 3.62 3.59
C TYR A 77 -11.00 2.23 3.93
N VAL A 78 -11.43 1.27 3.14
CA VAL A 78 -11.00 -0.11 3.21
C VAL A 78 -10.48 -0.57 1.87
N ALA A 79 -9.54 -1.49 1.88
CA ALA A 79 -9.07 -2.15 0.69
C ALA A 79 -9.21 -3.66 0.80
N GLU A 80 -9.54 -4.29 -0.32
CA GLU A 80 -9.57 -5.74 -0.49
C GLU A 80 -8.56 -6.11 -1.57
N VAL A 81 -7.75 -7.14 -1.34
CA VAL A 81 -6.86 -7.64 -2.39
C VAL A 81 -7.69 -8.41 -3.41
N ASN A 82 -7.68 -7.95 -4.66
CA ASN A 82 -8.30 -8.65 -5.77
C ASN A 82 -7.45 -9.80 -6.29
N SER A 83 -6.15 -9.55 -6.48
CA SER A 83 -5.18 -10.49 -7.06
C SER A 83 -3.77 -9.99 -6.82
N TYR A 84 -2.78 -10.85 -7.03
CA TYR A 84 -1.37 -10.53 -7.00
C TYR A 84 -0.78 -10.76 -8.40
N LEU A 85 -0.18 -9.73 -8.97
CA LEU A 85 0.58 -9.86 -10.21
C LEU A 85 2.04 -10.11 -9.86
N HIS A 86 2.56 -11.29 -10.21
CA HIS A 86 3.97 -11.64 -10.01
C HIS A 86 4.81 -10.98 -11.10
N ILE A 87 5.85 -10.24 -10.69
CA ILE A 87 6.69 -9.44 -11.56
C ILE A 87 8.18 -9.65 -11.22
N PRO A 88 9.10 -9.50 -12.19
CA PRO A 88 10.51 -9.39 -11.86
C PRO A 88 10.79 -8.04 -11.20
N VAL A 89 11.70 -8.03 -10.23
CA VAL A 89 12.13 -6.81 -9.53
C VAL A 89 13.39 -6.31 -10.23
N ASN A 90 13.22 -5.31 -11.10
CA ASN A 90 14.33 -4.60 -11.75
C ASN A 90 13.91 -3.17 -12.12
N TYR A 91 14.90 -2.35 -12.44
CA TYR A 91 14.68 -0.92 -12.71
C TYR A 91 13.75 -0.69 -13.90
N ASP A 92 13.86 -1.47 -14.96
CA ASP A 92 13.10 -1.27 -16.20
C ASP A 92 11.59 -1.43 -15.97
N VAL A 93 11.20 -2.42 -15.16
CA VAL A 93 9.79 -2.63 -14.76
C VAL A 93 9.23 -1.39 -14.07
N PHE A 94 9.92 -0.89 -13.03
CA PHE A 94 9.42 0.25 -12.27
C PHE A 94 9.54 1.57 -13.02
N ALA A 95 10.57 1.74 -13.85
CA ALA A 95 10.69 2.89 -14.74
C ALA A 95 9.55 2.92 -15.77
N GLY A 96 9.20 1.78 -16.37
CA GLY A 96 8.06 1.66 -17.28
C GLY A 96 6.73 1.95 -16.59
N LEU A 97 6.48 1.37 -15.41
CA LEU A 97 5.29 1.65 -14.61
C LEU A 97 5.16 3.13 -14.22
N CYS A 98 6.27 3.78 -13.87
CA CYS A 98 6.27 5.22 -13.58
C CYS A 98 6.02 6.05 -14.84
N ALA A 99 6.63 5.70 -15.98
CA ALA A 99 6.50 6.43 -17.25
C ALA A 99 5.08 6.39 -17.81
N GLU A 100 4.41 5.24 -17.73
CA GLU A 100 3.00 5.07 -18.13
C GLU A 100 2.01 5.58 -17.06
N GLY A 101 2.49 6.14 -15.96
CA GLY A 101 1.65 6.76 -14.94
C GLY A 101 1.00 5.79 -13.94
N TRP A 102 1.25 4.48 -14.05
CA TRP A 102 0.75 3.47 -13.12
C TRP A 102 1.29 3.63 -11.69
N PHE A 103 2.52 4.11 -11.55
CA PHE A 103 3.21 4.24 -10.26
C PHE A 103 3.94 5.59 -10.10
N SER A 104 3.27 6.66 -10.50
CA SER A 104 3.86 8.01 -10.71
C SER A 104 4.30 8.76 -9.46
N LEU A 105 3.85 8.35 -8.26
CA LEU A 105 4.22 9.02 -7.00
C LEU A 105 5.62 8.65 -6.51
N TRP A 106 6.16 7.54 -7.00
CA TRP A 106 7.42 6.99 -6.55
C TRP A 106 8.51 7.23 -7.58
N ASN A 107 9.74 7.41 -7.12
CA ASN A 107 10.89 7.23 -8.00
C ASN A 107 11.04 5.73 -8.30
N PRO A 108 11.45 5.30 -9.51
CA PRO A 108 11.70 3.88 -9.80
C PRO A 108 12.70 3.20 -8.84
N SER A 109 13.60 3.96 -8.20
CA SER A 109 14.51 3.45 -7.16
C SER A 109 13.80 3.05 -5.85
N ALA A 110 12.63 3.63 -5.55
CA ALA A 110 11.89 3.37 -4.32
C ALA A 110 11.38 1.94 -4.19
N PRO A 111 10.65 1.37 -5.18
CA PRO A 111 10.24 -0.02 -5.12
C PRO A 111 11.44 -0.97 -5.12
N LEU A 112 12.54 -0.65 -5.83
CA LEU A 112 13.78 -1.43 -5.74
C LEU A 112 14.33 -1.47 -4.30
N ALA A 113 14.39 -0.31 -3.64
CA ALA A 113 14.80 -0.24 -2.24
C ALA A 113 13.83 -0.97 -1.29
N TYR A 114 12.54 -1.04 -1.63
CA TYR A 114 11.55 -1.82 -0.87
C TYR A 114 11.80 -3.33 -1.02
N PHE A 115 12.07 -3.82 -2.22
CA PHE A 115 12.30 -5.24 -2.49
C PHE A 115 13.70 -5.72 -2.10
N GLU A 116 14.65 -4.81 -1.86
CA GLU A 116 16.05 -5.11 -1.49
C GLU A 116 16.69 -6.02 -2.54
N ASP A 117 17.18 -7.20 -2.14
CA ASP A 117 17.89 -8.15 -3.02
C ASP A 117 16.97 -9.19 -3.68
N LEU A 118 15.64 -9.04 -3.57
CA LEU A 118 14.69 -9.95 -4.21
C LEU A 118 14.71 -9.77 -5.73
N HIS A 119 14.70 -10.89 -6.46
CA HIS A 119 14.66 -10.91 -7.92
C HIS A 119 13.24 -10.83 -8.50
N ASP A 120 12.25 -11.15 -7.68
CA ASP A 120 10.84 -11.10 -8.03
C ASP A 120 10.00 -10.67 -6.83
N GLY A 121 8.76 -10.29 -7.12
CA GLY A 121 7.84 -9.75 -6.14
C GLY A 121 6.45 -9.55 -6.74
N TYR A 122 5.56 -8.92 -5.98
CA TYR A 122 4.16 -8.85 -6.34
C TYR A 122 3.66 -7.40 -6.38
N LEU A 123 2.81 -7.11 -7.36
CA LEU A 123 1.88 -5.99 -7.30
C LEU A 123 0.56 -6.51 -6.75
N ALA A 124 0.25 -6.18 -5.50
CA ALA A 124 -1.02 -6.53 -4.88
C ALA A 124 -2.10 -5.57 -5.40
N LEU A 125 -3.00 -6.05 -6.25
CA LEU A 125 -4.09 -5.26 -6.81
C LEU A 125 -5.19 -5.07 -5.76
N MET A 126 -5.53 -3.82 -5.48
CA MET A 126 -6.40 -3.40 -4.39
C MET A 126 -7.72 -2.86 -4.93
N ARG A 127 -8.84 -3.40 -4.48
CA ARG A 127 -10.16 -2.77 -4.63
C ARG A 127 -10.41 -1.92 -3.39
N VAL A 128 -10.56 -0.62 -3.57
CA VAL A 128 -10.74 0.32 -2.47
C VAL A 128 -12.18 0.80 -2.43
N SER A 129 -12.75 0.80 -1.23
CA SER A 129 -14.10 1.29 -0.97
C SER A 129 -14.11 2.26 0.19
N ARG A 130 -15.00 3.25 0.11
CA ARG A 130 -15.36 4.12 1.22
C ARG A 130 -16.46 3.49 2.08
N LEU A 131 -16.36 3.66 3.38
CA LEU A 131 -17.34 3.29 4.38
C LEU A 131 -18.32 4.44 4.63
N ASP A 132 -19.55 4.10 4.99
CA ASP A 132 -20.57 5.08 5.39
C ASP A 132 -20.32 5.70 6.77
N ALA A 133 -19.50 5.05 7.58
CA ALA A 133 -19.13 5.49 8.91
C ALA A 133 -17.62 5.38 9.11
N GLU A 134 -17.08 6.30 9.91
CA GLU A 134 -15.68 6.30 10.29
C GLU A 134 -15.40 5.15 11.26
N VAL A 135 -14.25 4.50 11.08
CA VAL A 135 -13.69 3.58 12.05
C VAL A 135 -13.10 4.42 13.18
N PRO A 136 -13.47 4.16 14.45
CA PRO A 136 -12.88 4.87 15.59
C PRO A 136 -11.37 4.63 15.66
N GLU A 137 -10.57 5.70 15.77
CA GLU A 137 -9.09 5.59 15.81
C GLU A 137 -8.58 4.76 17.00
N GLN A 138 -9.34 4.69 18.10
CA GLN A 138 -8.96 3.95 19.31
C GLN A 138 -8.75 2.46 19.03
N LEU A 139 -9.44 1.91 18.02
CA LEU A 139 -9.33 0.50 17.63
C LEU A 139 -7.97 0.16 17.01
N LEU A 140 -7.20 1.17 16.58
CA LEU A 140 -5.87 1.01 16.00
C LEU A 140 -4.74 1.13 17.02
N GLU A 141 -5.00 1.63 18.23
CA GLU A 141 -3.96 2.04 19.18
C GLU A 141 -3.00 0.90 19.55
N HIS A 142 -3.56 -0.28 19.85
CA HIS A 142 -2.78 -1.47 20.18
C HIS A 142 -1.84 -1.86 19.02
N GLY A 143 -2.34 -1.89 17.78
CA GLY A 143 -1.53 -2.25 16.61
C GLY A 143 -0.53 -1.17 16.19
N ARG A 144 -0.89 0.13 16.31
CA ARG A 144 -0.01 1.25 15.98
C ARG A 144 1.22 1.34 16.86
N SER A 145 1.15 0.82 18.09
CA SER A 145 2.28 0.76 19.03
C SER A 145 3.41 -0.18 18.55
N GLY A 146 3.09 -1.13 17.69
CA GLY A 146 4.05 -2.08 17.11
C GLY A 146 4.72 -1.58 15.83
N ALA A 147 5.67 -2.38 15.34
CA ALA A 147 6.33 -2.17 14.06
C ALA A 147 5.55 -2.75 12.86
N ASN A 148 4.47 -3.50 13.13
CA ASN A 148 3.73 -4.23 12.11
C ASN A 148 2.95 -3.30 11.18
N PHE A 149 2.99 -3.60 9.89
CA PHE A 149 2.18 -2.92 8.87
C PHE A 149 0.77 -3.49 8.79
N ILE A 150 0.55 -4.73 9.23
CA ILE A 150 -0.75 -5.38 9.23
C ILE A 150 -1.02 -5.83 10.67
N TYR A 151 -2.17 -5.45 11.22
CA TYR A 151 -2.51 -5.73 12.61
C TYR A 151 -4.01 -5.79 12.83
N TYR A 152 -4.43 -6.51 13.87
CA TYR A 152 -5.84 -6.65 14.22
C TYR A 152 -6.42 -5.37 14.82
N LEU A 153 -7.68 -5.12 14.51
CA LEU A 153 -8.55 -4.16 15.19
C LEU A 153 -9.05 -4.77 16.50
N ASP A 154 -9.10 -3.98 17.56
CA ASP A 154 -9.62 -4.43 18.85
C ASP A 154 -10.65 -3.44 19.43
N PRO A 155 -11.96 -3.77 19.42
CA PRO A 155 -12.59 -4.92 18.75
C PRO A 155 -12.71 -4.77 17.21
N PRO A 156 -13.06 -5.86 16.48
CA PRO A 156 -13.44 -5.81 15.07
C PRO A 156 -14.65 -4.90 14.79
N VAL A 157 -14.72 -4.37 13.56
CA VAL A 157 -15.78 -3.44 13.12
C VAL A 157 -16.79 -4.14 12.21
N THR A 158 -18.07 -3.99 12.50
CA THR A 158 -19.14 -4.44 11.59
C THR A 158 -19.56 -3.30 10.67
N VAL A 159 -19.48 -3.55 9.37
CA VAL A 159 -19.88 -2.60 8.33
C VAL A 159 -21.08 -3.12 7.55
N GLN A 160 -22.05 -2.23 7.34
CA GLN A 160 -23.28 -2.54 6.60
C GLN A 160 -23.12 -2.33 5.10
N LYS A 161 -22.38 -1.31 4.67
CA LYS A 161 -22.28 -0.92 3.26
C LYS A 161 -20.93 -0.31 2.94
N MET A 162 -20.50 -0.53 1.70
CA MET A 162 -19.26 -0.03 1.12
C MET A 162 -19.54 0.59 -0.24
N HIS A 163 -18.80 1.64 -0.56
CA HIS A 163 -18.91 2.40 -1.78
C HIS A 163 -17.58 2.36 -2.55
N PRO A 164 -17.47 1.59 -3.65
CA PRO A 164 -16.24 1.51 -4.42
C PRO A 164 -15.75 2.90 -4.85
N ILE A 165 -14.46 3.18 -4.65
CA ILE A 165 -13.83 4.44 -5.07
C ILE A 165 -13.75 4.52 -6.60
N LEU A 166 -13.41 3.39 -7.22
CA LEU A 166 -13.52 3.19 -8.65
C LEU A 166 -14.78 2.39 -8.94
N HIS A 167 -15.54 2.81 -9.96
CA HIS A 167 -16.62 2.00 -10.48
C HIS A 167 -16.06 0.62 -10.89
N PRO A 168 -16.76 -0.51 -10.60
CA PRO A 168 -16.26 -1.85 -10.92
C PRO A 168 -15.76 -2.01 -12.36
N ASP A 169 -16.52 -1.52 -13.34
CA ASP A 169 -16.11 -1.58 -14.76
C ASP A 169 -14.85 -0.78 -15.08
N VAL A 170 -14.62 0.33 -14.38
CA VAL A 170 -13.41 1.15 -14.54
C VAL A 170 -12.23 0.42 -13.91
N TYR A 171 -12.43 -0.18 -12.74
CA TYR A 171 -11.41 -0.99 -12.08
C TYR A 171 -10.97 -2.16 -12.96
N GLU A 172 -11.91 -2.96 -13.46
CA GLU A 172 -11.60 -4.13 -14.30
C GLU A 172 -10.90 -3.72 -15.59
N ARG A 173 -11.34 -2.63 -16.24
CA ARG A 173 -10.65 -2.11 -17.43
C ARG A 173 -9.21 -1.75 -17.13
N ARG A 174 -8.97 -0.96 -16.08
CA ARG A 174 -7.59 -0.55 -15.76
C ARG A 174 -6.72 -1.72 -15.28
N LYS A 175 -7.31 -2.73 -14.61
CA LYS A 175 -6.62 -3.99 -14.31
C LYS A 175 -6.19 -4.67 -15.61
N CYS A 176 -7.10 -4.84 -16.57
CA CYS A 176 -6.77 -5.44 -17.87
C CYS A 176 -5.71 -4.64 -18.63
N ASP A 177 -5.79 -3.30 -18.62
CA ASP A 177 -4.82 -2.42 -19.27
C ASP A 177 -3.42 -2.58 -18.64
N LEU A 178 -3.33 -2.64 -17.30
CA LEU A 178 -2.08 -2.89 -16.58
C LEU A 178 -1.51 -4.28 -16.89
N MET A 179 -2.35 -5.32 -16.88
CA MET A 179 -1.91 -6.68 -17.19
C MET A 179 -1.43 -6.81 -18.64
N THR A 180 -2.12 -6.14 -19.57
CA THR A 180 -1.70 -6.06 -20.98
C THR A 180 -0.36 -5.36 -21.10
N PHE A 181 -0.21 -4.19 -20.46
CA PHE A 181 1.06 -3.46 -20.41
C PHE A 181 2.22 -4.33 -19.89
N LEU A 182 2.04 -5.02 -18.76
CA LEU A 182 3.06 -5.90 -18.21
C LEU A 182 3.36 -7.09 -19.13
N SER A 183 2.33 -7.66 -19.78
CA SER A 183 2.49 -8.80 -20.69
C SER A 183 3.24 -8.42 -21.96
N ASP A 184 2.90 -7.28 -22.57
CA ASP A 184 3.55 -6.77 -23.80
C ASP A 184 5.05 -6.52 -23.60
N HIS A 185 5.47 -6.23 -22.36
CA HIS A 185 6.86 -6.04 -21.99
C HIS A 185 7.55 -7.30 -21.43
N ASN A 186 6.84 -8.44 -21.37
CA ASN A 186 7.30 -9.68 -20.72
C ASN A 186 7.67 -9.52 -19.24
N TRP A 187 6.95 -8.65 -18.53
CA TRP A 187 7.13 -8.37 -17.10
C TRP A 187 6.10 -9.08 -16.20
N LEU A 188 5.07 -9.71 -16.78
CA LEU A 188 4.12 -10.52 -16.02
C LEU A 188 4.58 -11.97 -15.95
N LEU A 189 4.99 -12.42 -14.77
CA LEU A 189 5.41 -13.81 -14.51
C LEU A 189 4.21 -14.72 -14.19
N GLY A 190 3.14 -14.15 -13.64
CA GLY A 190 1.92 -14.86 -13.31
C GLY A 190 0.90 -13.99 -12.57
N GLU A 191 -0.33 -14.50 -12.42
CA GLU A 191 -1.36 -13.93 -11.55
C GLU A 191 -1.78 -14.97 -10.52
N GLU A 192 -1.84 -14.56 -9.26
CA GLU A 192 -2.37 -15.35 -8.16
C GLU A 192 -3.64 -14.71 -7.60
N GLY A 193 -4.63 -15.55 -7.28
CA GLY A 193 -5.81 -15.10 -6.53
C GLY A 193 -5.45 -14.74 -5.08
N PRO A 194 -6.40 -14.16 -4.32
CA PRO A 194 -6.19 -13.90 -2.91
C PRO A 194 -5.91 -15.22 -2.16
N THR A 195 -4.79 -15.30 -1.45
CA THR A 195 -4.33 -16.53 -0.78
C THR A 195 -5.27 -16.92 0.37
N ALA A 196 -5.44 -18.23 0.62
CA ALA A 196 -6.12 -18.74 1.82
C ALA A 196 -5.05 -19.12 2.85
N SER A 197 -5.07 -18.45 4.00
CA SER A 197 -4.57 -18.91 5.30
C SER A 197 -3.33 -19.83 5.30
N ARG A 198 -2.17 -19.23 5.52
CA ARG A 198 -1.38 -19.56 6.72
C ARG A 198 -1.39 -18.32 7.61
N GLU A 199 -1.20 -18.52 8.91
CA GLU A 199 -1.20 -17.49 9.96
C GLU A 199 -0.69 -16.15 9.44
N VAL A 200 -1.34 -15.04 9.82
CA VAL A 200 -0.86 -13.69 9.49
C VAL A 200 0.55 -13.58 10.06
N GLU A 201 1.56 -13.91 9.26
CA GLU A 201 2.95 -13.69 9.58
C GLU A 201 3.08 -12.17 9.66
N THR A 202 3.07 -11.66 10.89
CA THR A 202 3.37 -10.27 11.18
C THR A 202 4.70 -9.96 10.51
N GLU A 203 4.70 -9.16 9.45
CA GLU A 203 5.92 -8.68 8.80
C GLU A 203 6.73 -7.87 9.81
N SER A 204 7.59 -8.56 10.57
CA SER A 204 8.67 -8.00 11.36
C SER A 204 9.78 -7.59 10.41
N LEU A 205 9.62 -6.43 9.78
CA LEU A 205 10.68 -5.79 9.00
C LEU A 205 11.38 -4.75 9.87
N PHE A 206 12.22 -5.19 10.82
CA PHE A 206 13.41 -4.47 11.30
C PHE A 206 14.29 -5.43 12.12
N ASP A 207 15.43 -5.83 11.57
CA ASP A 207 16.60 -6.13 12.38
C ASP A 207 17.45 -4.85 12.43
N ALA A 208 17.83 -4.47 13.64
CA ALA A 208 18.42 -3.18 13.95
C ALA A 208 19.87 -3.11 13.48
N SER A 209 20.13 -2.33 12.42
CA SER A 209 21.45 -1.72 12.24
C SER A 209 21.44 -0.31 12.84
N GLU A 210 21.20 -0.23 14.15
CA GLU A 210 21.69 0.85 15.00
C GLU A 210 22.74 0.29 15.96
N SER A 211 24.01 0.45 15.60
CA SER A 211 25.06 0.65 16.59
C SER A 211 25.81 1.93 16.23
N SER A 212 25.14 3.06 16.50
CA SER A 212 25.79 4.35 16.69
C SER A 212 26.52 4.29 18.04
N GLU A 213 27.79 3.86 18.07
CA GLU A 213 28.67 4.25 19.16
C GLU A 213 29.30 5.61 18.85
N ARG A 214 28.65 6.67 19.31
CA ARG A 214 29.33 7.93 19.62
C ARG A 214 30.15 7.72 20.90
N PRO A 215 31.47 7.99 20.92
CA PRO A 215 32.18 8.03 22.19
C PRO A 215 31.79 9.30 22.95
N ALA A 216 31.36 9.08 24.18
CA ALA A 216 31.01 10.11 25.16
C ALA A 216 32.20 11.02 25.47
N ARG A 217 31.97 12.33 25.47
CA ARG A 217 32.84 13.31 26.15
C ARG A 217 32.56 13.27 27.66
N ARG A 218 33.62 13.08 28.45
CA ARG A 218 33.95 13.62 29.79
C ARG A 218 35.24 12.88 30.23
N ARG A 219 36.34 13.50 30.60
CA ARG A 219 36.56 14.73 31.38
C ARG A 219 37.56 15.67 30.72
#